data_AF-A0A915KPS3-F1
#
_entry.id   AF-A0A915KPS3-F1
#
_cell.length_a   1.000
_cell.length_b   1.000
_cell.length_c   1.000
_cell.angle_alpha   90.00
_cell.angle_beta   90.00
_cell.angle_gamma   90.00
#
_symmetry.space_group_name_H-M   'P 1'
#
loop_
_entity.id
_entity.type
_entity.pdbx_description
1 polymer ?
#
loop_
_entity_poly.entity_id
_entity_poly.type
_entity_poly.pdbx_seq_one_letter_code
_entity_poly.pdbx_strand_id
1 'polypeptide(L)'
;FLNFKLHEKSALSAERSLKKITKRLPEIPCPAPNADKITFMAKKFSAYNVRHIENDELPTWEIVISFVVWISNIVYAFYNVYYASLIFKNRLYGGDFEPGWSILGHIRKDSTDIEWKHFTNRLYKLVFCFVIHSASYKGLDYASPSETAKIVVSVVDLGLLVVIHGYYAIFIQVIHGLVVYLICIKLIRREIATWLFAGLVFYCLSAHWYGKYGTNDFEYYDFQVLLSYKLLQFVSFASYTCKNGDQTFLAFFHYCCYFPYSTVLIVNYKDYKEQIENRLKSPINYRKCIFLALRLIFWVSFLDFLLHFFYVHSLMPSAEILRKVNLPTLCSIGYITGQIFHMKYVCIFGLNSLFAFLDGMQPPWPPICISRVAFYANMWRYFDRGLYSFLLNHIFIPLSNKFRGNLEFLRQFSAAAICFSFIWLWHGAESNLFCWSIMNFVQIILEKFGKLFAKNNQVFIETHITKIWCLRFESMWSVRNQLDNLTKPLYKFQIIPKKLFLRSSMFILTFQVAQKRAMSTLSV
;
A
#
# COMPACT_ATOMS: atom_id res chain seq x y z
N PHE A 1 44.61 -14.47 -14.46
CA PHE A 1 45.35 -15.35 -13.55
C PHE A 1 46.77 -14.84 -13.16
N LEU A 2 47.22 -13.67 -13.63
CA LEU A 2 48.51 -13.06 -13.19
C LEU A 2 48.38 -11.92 -12.17
N ASN A 3 47.17 -11.46 -11.81
CA ASN A 3 46.96 -10.41 -10.78
C ASN A 3 46.69 -10.95 -9.35
N PHE A 4 46.64 -12.27 -9.15
CA PHE A 4 46.39 -12.87 -7.82
C PHE A 4 47.69 -13.13 -7.02
N LYS A 5 48.86 -13.23 -7.67
CA LYS A 5 50.16 -13.54 -7.02
C LYS A 5 50.91 -12.32 -6.46
N LEU A 6 50.53 -11.10 -6.84
CA LEU A 6 51.17 -9.86 -6.34
C LEU A 6 50.54 -9.38 -5.01
N HIS A 7 49.27 -9.68 -4.75
CA HIS A 7 48.58 -9.33 -3.50
C HIS A 7 48.95 -10.24 -2.32
N GLU A 8 49.37 -11.47 -2.57
CA GLU A 8 49.72 -12.43 -1.52
C GLU A 8 51.11 -12.14 -0.90
N LYS A 9 52.06 -11.62 -1.69
CA LYS A 9 53.38 -11.22 -1.21
C LYS A 9 53.37 -9.92 -0.38
N SER A 10 52.43 -9.00 -0.62
CA SER A 10 52.29 -7.77 0.20
C SER A 10 51.63 -8.05 1.55
N ALA A 11 50.67 -8.97 1.62
CA ALA A 11 50.00 -9.39 2.86
C ALA A 11 50.96 -10.11 3.83
N LEU A 12 51.82 -11.00 3.33
CA LEU A 12 52.82 -11.72 4.14
C LEU A 12 53.94 -10.81 4.70
N SER A 13 54.25 -9.69 4.02
CA SER A 13 55.21 -8.68 4.49
C SER A 13 54.64 -7.80 5.61
N ALA A 14 53.35 -7.44 5.50
CA ALA A 14 52.64 -6.69 6.53
C ALA A 14 52.46 -7.51 7.82
N GLU A 15 52.18 -8.81 7.71
CA GLU A 15 52.00 -9.69 8.87
C GLU A 15 53.31 -9.94 9.64
N ARG A 16 54.46 -10.04 8.92
CA ARG A 16 55.79 -10.13 9.55
C ARG A 16 56.22 -8.83 10.24
N SER A 17 55.73 -7.69 9.76
CA SER A 17 55.99 -6.37 10.36
C SER A 17 55.17 -6.18 11.65
N LEU A 18 53.90 -6.63 11.67
CA LEU A 18 53.06 -6.61 12.88
C LEU A 18 53.54 -7.56 13.99
N LYS A 19 54.06 -8.74 13.63
CA LYS A 19 54.67 -9.70 14.59
C LYS A 19 56.00 -9.21 15.19
N LYS A 20 56.69 -8.26 14.54
CA LYS A 20 57.89 -7.58 15.10
C LYS A 20 57.54 -6.45 16.06
N ILE A 21 56.40 -5.78 15.87
CA ILE A 21 55.94 -4.68 16.72
C ILE A 21 55.34 -5.19 18.05
N THR A 22 54.71 -6.37 18.04
CA THR A 22 54.13 -7.00 19.24
C THR A 22 55.16 -7.60 20.22
N LYS A 23 56.45 -7.67 19.85
CA LYS A 23 57.53 -8.19 20.71
C LYS A 23 58.25 -7.14 21.57
N ARG A 24 57.82 -5.87 21.55
CA ARG A 24 58.50 -4.75 22.25
C ARG A 24 57.58 -3.89 23.14
N LEU A 25 56.59 -4.49 23.78
CA LEU A 25 55.80 -3.81 24.82
C LEU A 25 55.99 -4.52 26.17
N PRO A 26 56.39 -3.83 27.25
CA PRO A 26 56.52 -4.42 28.57
C PRO A 26 55.14 -4.77 29.17
N GLU A 27 55.06 -5.95 29.78
CA GLU A 27 53.86 -6.47 30.44
C GLU A 27 53.54 -5.66 31.71
N ILE A 28 52.37 -5.03 31.74
CA ILE A 28 51.77 -4.46 32.95
C ILE A 28 50.67 -5.45 33.40
N PRO A 29 50.70 -6.02 34.62
CA PRO A 29 49.71 -7.01 35.03
C PRO A 29 48.40 -6.31 35.41
N CYS A 30 47.37 -6.47 34.57
CA CYS A 30 45.99 -6.15 34.94
C CYS A 30 45.25 -7.45 35.33
N PRO A 31 44.57 -7.50 36.48
CA PRO A 31 43.90 -8.72 36.94
C PRO A 31 42.74 -9.07 36.01
N ALA A 32 42.69 -10.33 35.55
CA ALA A 32 41.62 -10.85 34.72
C ALA A 32 40.27 -10.73 35.45
N PRO A 33 39.23 -10.10 34.87
CA PRO A 33 37.91 -10.16 35.44
C PRO A 33 37.36 -11.58 35.26
N ASN A 34 37.00 -12.22 36.37
CA ASN A 34 36.40 -13.57 36.45
C ASN A 34 35.33 -13.77 35.35
N ALA A 35 35.67 -14.56 34.33
CA ALA A 35 34.79 -14.89 33.22
C ALA A 35 33.46 -15.49 33.71
N ASP A 36 33.48 -16.22 34.82
CA ASP A 36 32.29 -16.81 35.43
C ASP A 36 31.30 -15.79 35.99
N LYS A 37 31.75 -14.62 36.48
CA LYS A 37 30.86 -13.53 36.90
C LYS A 37 30.21 -12.82 35.72
N ILE A 38 30.93 -12.66 34.61
CA ILE A 38 30.40 -12.04 33.38
C ILE A 38 29.40 -12.97 32.70
N THR A 39 29.68 -14.28 32.64
CA THR A 39 28.75 -15.27 32.09
C THR A 39 27.54 -15.49 33.01
N PHE A 40 27.69 -15.42 34.33
CA PHE A 40 26.58 -15.47 35.28
C PHE A 40 25.71 -14.20 35.19
N MET A 41 26.31 -13.00 35.09
CA MET A 41 25.54 -11.77 34.86
C MET A 41 24.88 -11.76 33.48
N ALA A 42 25.55 -12.23 32.41
CA ALA A 42 24.96 -12.32 31.07
C ALA A 42 23.81 -13.34 31.01
N LYS A 43 23.91 -14.48 31.69
CA LYS A 43 22.79 -15.43 31.86
C LYS A 43 21.68 -14.88 32.75
N LYS A 44 22.00 -14.10 33.80
CA LYS A 44 21.00 -13.45 34.65
C LYS A 44 20.30 -12.30 33.90
N PHE A 45 21.02 -11.50 33.10
CA PHE A 45 20.46 -10.48 32.20
C PHE A 45 19.62 -11.09 31.06
N SER A 46 20.08 -12.20 30.46
CA SER A 46 19.32 -12.94 29.46
C SER A 46 18.08 -13.60 30.06
N ALA A 47 18.15 -14.18 31.24
CA ALA A 47 17.01 -14.79 31.92
C ALA A 47 16.02 -13.76 32.50
N TYR A 48 16.50 -12.57 32.90
CA TYR A 48 15.66 -11.46 33.37
C TYR A 48 14.90 -10.78 32.21
N ASN A 49 15.53 -10.67 31.03
CA ASN A 49 14.89 -10.11 29.83
C ASN A 49 13.94 -11.07 29.12
N VAL A 50 14.06 -12.39 29.34
CA VAL A 50 13.23 -13.39 28.65
C VAL A 50 12.03 -13.87 29.47
N ARG A 51 12.00 -13.67 30.81
CA ARG A 51 10.91 -14.18 31.67
C ARG A 51 9.89 -13.16 32.21
N HIS A 52 10.01 -11.86 31.92
CA HIS A 52 9.08 -10.84 32.46
C HIS A 52 8.32 -10.01 31.42
N ILE A 53 8.22 -10.50 30.18
CA ILE A 53 7.50 -9.79 29.10
C ILE A 53 6.42 -10.70 28.49
N GLU A 54 5.82 -11.57 29.30
CA GLU A 54 4.56 -12.24 28.95
C GLU A 54 3.40 -11.43 29.56
N ASN A 55 2.64 -10.77 28.67
CA ASN A 55 1.27 -10.28 28.90
C ASN A 55 1.03 -9.15 29.93
N ASP A 56 1.86 -8.10 29.96
CA ASP A 56 1.46 -6.85 30.60
C ASP A 56 0.55 -6.05 29.64
N GLU A 57 -0.77 -6.16 29.84
CA GLU A 57 -1.78 -5.38 29.13
C GLU A 57 -2.08 -4.06 29.86
N LEU A 58 -2.45 -3.01 29.12
CA LEU A 58 -2.97 -1.79 29.72
C LEU A 58 -4.22 -2.11 30.56
N PRO A 59 -4.48 -1.37 31.66
CA PRO A 59 -5.67 -1.60 32.47
C PRO A 59 -6.95 -1.58 31.62
N THR A 60 -7.86 -2.53 31.85
CA THR A 60 -9.09 -2.65 31.05
C THR A 60 -9.94 -1.37 31.07
N TRP A 61 -9.96 -0.65 32.19
CA TRP A 61 -10.67 0.63 32.28
C TRP A 61 -10.06 1.69 31.35
N GLU A 62 -8.72 1.73 31.22
CA GLU A 62 -8.02 2.68 30.33
C GLU A 62 -8.34 2.37 28.86
N ILE A 63 -8.35 1.08 28.52
CA ILE A 63 -8.78 0.57 27.21
C ILE A 63 -10.23 1.00 26.89
N VAL A 64 -11.15 0.79 27.83
CA VAL A 64 -12.57 1.11 27.64
C VAL A 64 -12.76 2.63 27.51
N ILE A 65 -12.15 3.43 28.38
CA ILE A 65 -12.21 4.90 28.29
C ILE A 65 -11.65 5.37 26.95
N SER A 66 -10.49 4.87 26.53
CA SER A 66 -9.88 5.22 25.24
C SER A 66 -10.80 4.91 24.07
N PHE A 67 -11.47 3.75 24.12
CA PHE A 67 -12.44 3.34 23.11
C PHE A 67 -13.66 4.27 23.07
N VAL A 68 -14.24 4.59 24.23
CA VAL A 68 -15.39 5.51 24.33
C VAL A 68 -15.01 6.89 23.82
N VAL A 69 -13.87 7.44 24.24
CA VAL A 69 -13.38 8.74 23.77
C VAL A 69 -13.19 8.72 22.26
N TRP A 70 -12.61 7.66 21.70
CA TRP A 70 -12.39 7.54 20.26
C TRP A 70 -13.71 7.48 19.48
N ILE A 71 -14.65 6.62 19.88
CA ILE A 71 -15.98 6.54 19.24
C ILE A 71 -16.71 7.88 19.34
N SER A 72 -16.69 8.53 20.49
CA SER A 72 -17.32 9.85 20.68
C SER A 72 -16.73 10.91 19.74
N ASN A 73 -15.41 10.90 19.53
CA ASN A 73 -14.77 11.80 18.55
C ASN A 73 -15.19 11.49 17.11
N ILE A 74 -15.36 10.21 16.76
CA ILE A 74 -15.86 9.83 15.43
C ILE A 74 -17.29 10.33 15.24
N VAL A 75 -18.19 10.05 16.20
CA VAL A 75 -19.58 10.50 16.15
C VAL A 75 -19.65 12.03 16.06
N TYR A 76 -18.84 12.73 16.85
CA TYR A 76 -18.73 14.18 16.79
C TYR A 76 -18.23 14.69 15.43
N ALA A 77 -17.27 14.01 14.82
CA ALA A 77 -16.79 14.35 13.48
C ALA A 77 -17.89 14.20 12.42
N PHE A 78 -18.63 13.09 12.45
CA PHE A 78 -19.79 12.91 11.57
C PHE A 78 -20.84 14.00 11.80
N TYR A 79 -21.18 14.32 13.05
CA TYR A 79 -22.11 15.40 13.38
C TYR A 79 -21.67 16.75 12.80
N ASN A 80 -20.40 17.13 12.96
CA ASN A 80 -19.87 18.39 12.43
C ASN A 80 -19.97 18.47 10.90
N VAL A 81 -19.66 17.37 10.20
CA VAL A 81 -19.72 17.31 8.74
C VAL A 81 -21.16 17.32 8.24
N TYR A 82 -22.06 16.60 8.90
CA TYR A 82 -23.49 16.64 8.61
C TYR A 82 -24.03 18.07 8.75
N TYR A 83 -23.73 18.71 9.89
CA TYR A 83 -24.17 20.08 10.15
C TYR A 83 -23.59 21.09 9.15
N ALA A 84 -22.31 20.95 8.79
CA ALA A 84 -21.69 21.76 7.74
C ALA A 84 -22.37 21.53 6.37
N SER A 85 -22.69 20.28 6.03
CA SER A 85 -23.38 19.92 4.79
C SER A 85 -24.75 20.58 4.70
N LEU A 86 -25.49 20.69 5.81
CA LEU A 86 -26.76 21.40 5.88
C LEU A 86 -26.61 22.92 5.73
N ILE A 87 -25.72 23.54 6.49
CA ILE A 87 -25.53 25.00 6.47
C ILE A 87 -25.10 25.49 5.10
N PHE A 88 -24.12 24.80 4.51
CA PHE A 88 -23.50 25.25 3.27
C PHE A 88 -24.20 24.72 2.02
N LYS A 89 -25.24 23.90 2.15
CA LYS A 89 -25.98 23.29 1.03
C LYS A 89 -26.30 24.26 -0.10
N ASN A 90 -26.82 25.45 0.22
CA ASN A 90 -27.22 26.46 -0.77
C ASN A 90 -26.04 27.25 -1.37
N ARG A 91 -24.85 27.13 -0.79
CA ARG A 91 -23.60 27.73 -1.31
C ARG A 91 -22.76 26.76 -2.12
N LEU A 92 -23.05 25.46 -2.02
CA LEU A 92 -22.45 24.42 -2.86
C LEU A 92 -23.09 24.46 -4.25
N TYR A 93 -22.34 24.12 -5.29
CA TYR A 93 -22.76 24.35 -6.66
C TYR A 93 -23.92 23.41 -7.02
N GLY A 94 -24.95 23.91 -7.73
CA GLY A 94 -26.13 23.09 -8.07
C GLY A 94 -25.83 21.88 -8.96
N GLY A 95 -24.72 21.93 -9.71
CA GLY A 95 -24.20 20.83 -10.53
C GLY A 95 -23.47 19.73 -9.75
N ASP A 96 -23.19 19.94 -8.47
CA ASP A 96 -22.49 18.97 -7.62
C ASP A 96 -23.42 17.83 -7.13
N PHE A 97 -24.73 18.01 -7.29
CA PHE A 97 -25.74 17.14 -6.69
C PHE A 97 -26.66 16.45 -7.70
N GLU A 98 -26.82 15.14 -7.52
CA GLU A 98 -27.74 14.31 -8.30
C GLU A 98 -29.04 14.00 -7.53
N PRO A 99 -30.14 13.63 -8.22
CA PRO A 99 -31.29 13.02 -7.57
C PRO A 99 -30.85 11.83 -6.71
N GLY A 100 -31.29 11.80 -5.44
CA GLY A 100 -31.02 10.70 -4.54
C GLY A 100 -31.98 9.53 -4.71
N TRP A 101 -31.94 8.60 -3.76
CA TRP A 101 -32.86 7.46 -3.74
C TRP A 101 -34.31 7.92 -3.55
N SER A 102 -35.23 7.34 -4.31
CA SER A 102 -36.67 7.67 -4.24
C SER A 102 -37.27 7.52 -2.84
N ILE A 103 -36.78 6.54 -2.06
CA ILE A 103 -37.20 6.33 -0.66
C ILE A 103 -36.81 7.48 0.28
N LEU A 104 -35.82 8.29 -0.10
CA LEU A 104 -35.37 9.47 0.66
C LEU A 104 -36.07 10.76 0.17
N GLY A 105 -37.08 10.64 -0.69
CA GLY A 105 -37.84 11.78 -1.21
C GLY A 105 -36.98 12.72 -2.04
N HIS A 106 -36.92 14.00 -1.65
CA HIS A 106 -36.21 15.06 -2.38
C HIS A 106 -34.76 15.27 -1.94
N ILE A 107 -34.20 14.39 -1.13
CA ILE A 107 -32.80 14.51 -0.70
C ILE A 107 -31.89 14.23 -1.90
N ARG A 108 -31.03 15.20 -2.22
CA ARG A 108 -30.02 15.08 -3.27
C ARG A 108 -28.74 14.47 -2.70
N LYS A 109 -28.01 13.76 -3.57
CA LYS A 109 -26.77 13.06 -3.25
C LYS A 109 -25.56 13.83 -3.78
N ASP A 110 -24.50 13.93 -2.99
CA ASP A 110 -23.19 14.42 -3.44
C ASP A 110 -22.64 13.51 -4.53
N SER A 111 -22.33 14.10 -5.69
CA SER A 111 -21.82 13.42 -6.88
C SER A 111 -20.49 14.01 -7.36
N THR A 112 -19.82 14.80 -6.50
CA THR A 112 -18.57 15.51 -6.83
C THR A 112 -17.36 14.57 -6.89
N ASP A 113 -17.39 13.39 -6.25
CA ASP A 113 -16.35 12.37 -6.45
C ASP A 113 -16.51 11.70 -7.82
N ILE A 114 -15.72 12.19 -8.78
CA ILE A 114 -15.71 11.77 -10.18
C ILE A 114 -15.44 10.26 -10.31
N GLU A 115 -14.47 9.72 -9.55
CA GLU A 115 -14.10 8.30 -9.61
C GLU A 115 -15.23 7.40 -9.07
N TRP A 116 -15.85 7.79 -7.96
CA TRP A 116 -16.98 7.05 -7.38
C TRP A 116 -18.21 7.08 -8.28
N LYS A 117 -18.55 8.26 -8.80
CA LYS A 117 -19.64 8.44 -9.77
C LYS A 117 -19.41 7.57 -11.01
N HIS A 118 -18.19 7.60 -11.54
CA HIS A 118 -17.82 6.78 -12.70
C HIS A 118 -17.90 5.28 -12.41
N PHE A 119 -17.37 4.83 -11.27
CA PHE A 119 -17.46 3.44 -10.84
C PHE A 119 -18.90 2.96 -10.70
N THR A 120 -19.76 3.73 -10.01
CA THR A 120 -21.16 3.36 -9.76
C THR A 120 -22.00 3.37 -11.04
N ASN A 121 -21.81 4.37 -11.92
CA ASN A 121 -22.48 4.43 -13.22
C ASN A 121 -22.13 3.24 -14.12
N ARG A 122 -20.96 2.64 -13.94
CA ARG A 122 -20.47 1.53 -14.75
C ARG A 122 -20.57 0.17 -14.06
N LEU A 123 -21.04 0.13 -12.82
CA LEU A 123 -21.00 -1.07 -11.98
C LEU A 123 -21.71 -2.25 -12.62
N TYR A 124 -22.90 -2.04 -13.21
CA TYR A 124 -23.65 -3.10 -13.90
C TYR A 124 -22.86 -3.68 -15.08
N LYS A 125 -22.23 -2.81 -15.88
CA LYS A 125 -21.42 -3.20 -17.04
C LYS A 125 -20.15 -3.94 -16.60
N LEU A 126 -19.50 -3.47 -15.53
CA LEU A 126 -18.35 -4.14 -14.92
C LEU A 126 -18.72 -5.53 -14.42
N VAL A 127 -19.79 -5.66 -13.62
CA VAL A 127 -20.26 -6.95 -13.11
C VAL A 127 -20.60 -7.90 -14.26
N PHE A 128 -21.26 -7.43 -15.32
CA PHE A 128 -21.54 -8.24 -16.49
C PHE A 128 -20.27 -8.76 -17.17
N CYS A 129 -19.28 -7.90 -17.41
CA CYS A 129 -17.98 -8.32 -17.96
C CYS A 129 -17.26 -9.32 -17.04
N PHE A 130 -17.27 -9.10 -15.72
CA PHE A 130 -16.70 -10.02 -14.76
C PHE A 130 -17.38 -11.40 -14.75
N VAL A 131 -18.70 -11.45 -14.93
CA VAL A 131 -19.44 -12.72 -15.05
C VAL A 131 -19.02 -13.46 -16.32
N ILE A 132 -18.89 -12.77 -17.46
CA ILE A 132 -18.39 -13.38 -18.72
C ILE A 132 -16.95 -13.89 -18.54
N HIS A 133 -16.09 -13.10 -17.88
CA HIS A 133 -14.73 -13.50 -17.56
C HIS A 133 -14.69 -14.79 -16.75
N SER A 134 -15.35 -14.83 -15.59
CA SER A 134 -15.33 -16.02 -14.73
C SER A 134 -16.05 -17.21 -15.36
N ALA A 135 -17.06 -17.00 -16.21
CA ALA A 135 -17.67 -18.08 -16.99
C ALA A 135 -16.67 -18.68 -17.98
N SER A 136 -15.88 -17.84 -18.66
CA SER A 136 -14.82 -18.26 -19.58
C SER A 136 -13.72 -19.04 -18.85
N TYR A 137 -13.29 -18.56 -17.67
CA TYR A 137 -12.30 -19.24 -16.83
C TYR A 137 -12.78 -20.61 -16.36
N LYS A 138 -14.03 -20.74 -15.91
CA LYS A 138 -14.59 -22.03 -15.47
C LYS A 138 -14.82 -23.00 -16.62
N GLY A 139 -15.29 -22.49 -17.77
CA GLY A 139 -15.40 -23.30 -18.99
C GLY A 139 -14.04 -23.86 -19.41
N LEU A 140 -12.97 -23.10 -19.17
CA LEU A 140 -11.60 -23.54 -19.38
C LEU A 140 -11.19 -24.71 -18.51
N ASP A 141 -11.46 -24.60 -17.21
CA ASP A 141 -11.12 -25.62 -16.23
C ASP A 141 -11.84 -26.94 -16.53
N TYR A 142 -13.03 -26.86 -17.13
CA TYR A 142 -13.79 -28.02 -17.58
C TYR A 142 -13.24 -28.65 -18.87
N ALA A 143 -12.81 -27.84 -19.86
CA ALA A 143 -12.42 -28.32 -21.18
C ALA A 143 -11.02 -28.96 -21.22
N SER A 144 -10.04 -28.37 -20.51
CA SER A 144 -8.68 -28.86 -20.21
C SER A 144 -7.73 -27.65 -20.07
N PRO A 145 -6.88 -27.57 -19.03
CA PRO A 145 -5.92 -26.48 -18.82
C PRO A 145 -4.73 -26.59 -19.80
N SER A 146 -5.00 -26.42 -21.08
CA SER A 146 -4.00 -26.36 -22.15
C SER A 146 -3.46 -24.93 -22.35
N GLU A 147 -2.35 -24.80 -23.09
CA GLU A 147 -1.88 -23.47 -23.52
C GLU A 147 -2.89 -22.78 -24.46
N THR A 148 -3.63 -23.55 -25.28
CA THR A 148 -4.73 -23.05 -26.11
C THR A 148 -5.82 -22.41 -25.26
N ALA A 149 -6.10 -23.01 -24.12
CA ALA A 149 -7.04 -22.50 -23.14
C ALA A 149 -6.63 -21.10 -22.64
N LYS A 150 -5.36 -20.91 -22.26
CA LYS A 150 -4.84 -19.59 -21.85
C LYS A 150 -4.98 -18.55 -22.95
N ILE A 151 -4.75 -18.93 -24.22
CA ILE A 151 -4.92 -18.01 -25.36
C ILE A 151 -6.38 -17.56 -25.47
N VAL A 152 -7.33 -18.50 -25.51
CA VAL A 152 -8.76 -18.19 -25.67
C VAL A 152 -9.23 -17.22 -24.59
N VAL A 153 -8.90 -17.52 -23.33
CA VAL A 153 -9.29 -16.67 -22.20
C VAL A 153 -8.62 -15.29 -22.26
N SER A 154 -7.35 -15.21 -22.63
CA SER A 154 -6.68 -13.91 -22.78
C SER A 154 -7.32 -13.05 -23.89
N VAL A 155 -7.78 -13.67 -24.97
CA VAL A 155 -8.47 -12.98 -26.06
C VAL A 155 -9.86 -12.51 -25.62
N VAL A 156 -10.60 -13.33 -24.88
CA VAL A 156 -11.87 -12.92 -24.26
C VAL A 156 -11.64 -11.74 -23.33
N ASP A 157 -10.66 -11.83 -22.44
CA ASP A 157 -10.33 -10.75 -21.50
C ASP A 157 -9.92 -9.47 -22.23
N LEU A 158 -9.11 -9.56 -23.28
CA LEU A 158 -8.78 -8.41 -24.13
C LEU A 158 -10.03 -7.76 -24.73
N GLY A 159 -10.98 -8.57 -25.21
CA GLY A 159 -12.28 -8.09 -25.69
C GLY A 159 -13.11 -7.40 -24.61
N LEU A 160 -13.16 -7.97 -23.41
CA LEU A 160 -13.82 -7.35 -22.25
C LEU A 160 -13.15 -6.03 -21.86
N LEU A 161 -11.82 -5.96 -21.93
CA LEU A 161 -11.07 -4.72 -21.71
C LEU A 161 -11.40 -3.66 -22.76
N VAL A 162 -11.63 -4.04 -24.03
CA VAL A 162 -12.12 -3.12 -25.07
C VAL A 162 -13.52 -2.61 -24.73
N VAL A 163 -14.41 -3.47 -24.25
CA VAL A 163 -15.77 -3.08 -23.82
C VAL A 163 -15.72 -2.08 -22.68
N ILE A 164 -14.77 -2.23 -21.75
CA ILE A 164 -14.63 -1.35 -20.58
C ILE A 164 -13.85 -0.07 -20.89
N HIS A 165 -12.69 -0.13 -21.54
CA HIS A 165 -11.79 1.03 -21.68
C HIS A 165 -11.82 1.67 -23.07
N GLY A 166 -12.53 1.07 -24.03
CA GLY A 166 -12.56 1.51 -25.41
C GLY A 166 -11.40 0.92 -26.24
N TYR A 167 -11.65 0.73 -27.54
CA TYR A 167 -10.71 0.05 -28.44
C TYR A 167 -9.38 0.77 -28.57
N TYR A 168 -9.37 2.11 -28.60
CA TYR A 168 -8.15 2.90 -28.76
C TYR A 168 -7.23 2.76 -27.54
N ALA A 169 -7.79 2.85 -26.32
CA ALA A 169 -7.02 2.66 -25.11
C ALA A 169 -6.30 1.31 -25.13
N ILE A 170 -7.02 0.24 -25.45
CA ILE A 170 -6.46 -1.12 -25.55
C ILE A 170 -5.45 -1.24 -26.69
N PHE A 171 -5.72 -0.63 -27.84
CA PHE A 171 -4.79 -0.62 -28.97
C PHE A 171 -3.43 -0.02 -28.59
N ILE A 172 -3.44 1.14 -27.91
CA ILE A 172 -2.21 1.77 -27.40
C ILE A 172 -1.52 0.87 -26.36
N GLN A 173 -2.27 0.24 -25.44
CA GLN A 173 -1.68 -0.72 -24.50
C GLN A 173 -1.01 -1.90 -25.19
N VAL A 174 -1.63 -2.45 -26.23
CA VAL A 174 -1.07 -3.57 -26.99
C VAL A 174 0.22 -3.14 -27.68
N ILE A 175 0.25 -1.96 -28.30
CA ILE A 175 1.49 -1.41 -28.89
C ILE A 175 2.58 -1.26 -27.83
N HIS A 176 2.27 -0.64 -26.70
CA HIS A 176 3.25 -0.49 -25.61
C HIS A 176 3.74 -1.85 -25.09
N GLY A 177 2.84 -2.81 -24.91
CA GLY A 177 3.19 -4.17 -24.51
C GLY A 177 4.09 -4.88 -25.52
N LEU A 178 3.81 -4.75 -26.82
CA LEU A 178 4.64 -5.29 -27.90
C LEU A 178 6.03 -4.64 -27.93
N VAL A 179 6.11 -3.31 -27.77
CA VAL A 179 7.38 -2.59 -27.67
C VAL A 179 8.18 -3.08 -26.47
N VAL A 180 7.56 -3.18 -25.29
CA VAL A 180 8.24 -3.69 -24.10
C VAL A 180 8.72 -5.13 -24.31
N TYR A 181 7.85 -6.01 -24.82
CA TYR A 181 8.19 -7.42 -24.98
C TYR A 181 9.27 -7.65 -26.04
N LEU A 182 9.10 -7.10 -27.24
CA LEU A 182 10.02 -7.32 -28.36
C LEU A 182 11.33 -6.54 -28.17
N ILE A 183 11.25 -5.26 -27.78
CA ILE A 183 12.42 -4.38 -27.72
C ILE A 183 13.07 -4.47 -26.33
N CYS A 184 12.36 -4.13 -25.26
CA CYS A 184 12.98 -4.05 -23.93
C CYS A 184 13.39 -5.43 -23.38
N ILE A 185 12.51 -6.43 -23.51
CA ILE A 185 12.71 -7.77 -22.95
C ILE A 185 13.53 -8.66 -23.90
N LYS A 186 13.11 -8.83 -25.17
CA LYS A 186 13.76 -9.80 -26.07
C LYS A 186 15.06 -9.29 -26.70
N LEU A 187 15.08 -8.04 -27.17
CA LEU A 187 16.25 -7.45 -27.82
C LEU A 187 17.27 -6.91 -26.82
N ILE A 188 16.88 -5.94 -25.99
CA ILE A 188 17.82 -5.22 -25.08
C ILE A 188 18.17 -6.07 -23.84
N ARG A 189 17.22 -6.86 -23.32
CA ARG A 189 17.41 -7.76 -22.16
C ARG A 189 17.93 -7.05 -20.90
N ARG A 190 17.49 -5.82 -20.67
CA ARG A 190 17.85 -5.05 -19.46
C ARG A 190 16.61 -4.42 -18.83
N GLU A 191 16.47 -4.60 -17.52
CA GLU A 191 15.37 -4.02 -16.73
C GLU A 191 15.29 -2.48 -16.88
N ILE A 192 16.44 -1.81 -16.96
CA ILE A 192 16.51 -0.35 -17.14
C ILE A 192 15.81 0.13 -18.42
N ALA A 193 15.82 -0.66 -19.49
CA ALA A 193 15.15 -0.28 -20.74
C ALA A 193 13.62 -0.19 -20.56
N THR A 194 13.05 -1.09 -19.74
CA THR A 194 11.62 -1.06 -19.43
C THR A 194 11.27 0.13 -18.54
N TRP A 195 12.14 0.46 -17.58
CA TRP A 195 11.98 1.65 -16.75
C TRP A 195 12.09 2.96 -17.53
N LEU A 196 13.02 3.06 -18.48
CA LEU A 196 13.13 4.23 -19.37
C LEU A 196 11.89 4.38 -20.25
N PHE A 197 11.37 3.26 -20.79
CA PHE A 197 10.11 3.26 -21.53
C PHE A 197 8.95 3.71 -20.65
N ALA A 198 8.79 3.14 -19.45
CA ALA A 198 7.74 3.54 -18.51
C ALA A 198 7.86 5.03 -18.13
N GLY A 199 9.07 5.51 -17.86
CA GLY A 199 9.33 6.92 -17.56
C GLY A 199 8.97 7.86 -18.71
N LEU A 200 9.26 7.47 -19.95
CA LEU A 200 8.85 8.22 -21.14
C LEU A 200 7.32 8.29 -21.26
N VAL A 201 6.63 7.17 -21.06
CA VAL A 201 5.16 7.13 -21.12
C VAL A 201 4.52 7.95 -19.99
N PHE A 202 5.05 7.87 -18.77
CA PHE A 202 4.60 8.74 -17.66
C PHE A 202 4.83 10.22 -17.98
N TYR A 203 5.97 10.57 -18.57
CA TYR A 203 6.22 11.94 -19.03
C TYR A 203 5.19 12.38 -20.07
N CYS A 204 4.88 11.56 -21.08
CA CYS A 204 3.85 11.86 -22.08
C CYS A 204 2.45 12.01 -21.45
N LEU A 205 2.12 11.23 -20.42
CA LEU A 205 0.88 11.36 -19.66
C LEU A 205 0.83 12.70 -18.91
N SER A 206 1.88 13.05 -18.17
CA SER A 206 1.98 14.31 -17.41
C SER A 206 2.04 15.54 -18.31
N ALA A 207 2.62 15.43 -19.50
CA ALA A 207 2.66 16.49 -20.48
C ALA A 207 1.36 16.60 -21.30
N HIS A 208 0.32 15.81 -20.97
CA HIS A 208 -0.96 15.75 -21.68
C HIS A 208 -0.83 15.51 -23.19
N TRP A 209 0.15 14.73 -23.63
CA TRP A 209 0.31 14.40 -25.06
C TRP A 209 -0.87 13.61 -25.61
N TYR A 210 -1.57 12.91 -24.72
CA TYR A 210 -2.82 12.22 -25.01
C TYR A 210 -4.06 13.08 -24.75
N GLY A 211 -3.93 14.39 -24.47
CA GLY A 211 -5.04 15.25 -24.03
C GLY A 211 -6.15 15.47 -25.07
N LYS A 212 -5.97 15.01 -26.32
CA LYS A 212 -7.02 14.93 -27.34
C LYS A 212 -7.82 13.61 -27.30
N TYR A 213 -7.46 12.69 -26.40
CA TYR A 213 -8.11 11.40 -26.24
C TYR A 213 -9.29 11.51 -25.26
N GLY A 214 -10.37 10.81 -25.59
CA GLY A 214 -11.62 10.85 -24.86
C GLY A 214 -12.53 11.93 -25.41
N THR A 215 -13.81 11.59 -25.57
CA THR A 215 -14.87 12.55 -25.88
C THR A 215 -15.25 13.39 -24.66
N ASN A 216 -14.81 12.96 -23.48
CA ASN A 216 -15.05 13.60 -22.19
C ASN A 216 -13.90 13.27 -21.21
N ASP A 217 -13.87 13.99 -20.09
CA ASP A 217 -12.84 13.85 -19.05
C ASP A 217 -12.79 12.44 -18.43
N PHE A 218 -13.92 11.71 -18.42
CA PHE A 218 -14.00 10.35 -17.87
C PHE A 218 -13.24 9.33 -18.71
N GLU A 219 -13.39 9.39 -20.04
CA GLU A 219 -12.66 8.51 -20.95
C GLU A 219 -11.16 8.76 -20.91
N TYR A 220 -10.75 10.02 -20.77
CA TYR A 220 -9.35 10.39 -20.59
C TYR A 220 -8.81 9.86 -19.25
N TYR A 221 -9.54 10.05 -18.15
CA TYR A 221 -9.18 9.52 -16.83
C TYR A 221 -9.01 7.99 -16.86
N ASP A 222 -9.96 7.26 -17.43
CA ASP A 222 -9.89 5.80 -17.57
C ASP A 222 -8.65 5.34 -18.35
N PHE A 223 -8.31 6.08 -19.41
CA PHE A 223 -7.13 5.80 -20.21
C PHE A 223 -5.84 6.02 -19.42
N GLN A 224 -5.75 7.12 -18.68
CA GLN A 224 -4.61 7.38 -17.80
C GLN A 224 -4.44 6.28 -16.75
N VAL A 225 -5.53 5.91 -16.07
CA VAL A 225 -5.53 4.84 -15.07
C VAL A 225 -5.09 3.52 -15.72
N LEU A 226 -5.70 3.12 -16.83
CA LEU A 226 -5.32 1.88 -17.51
C LEU A 226 -3.82 1.89 -17.87
N LEU A 227 -3.32 2.95 -18.50
CA LEU A 227 -1.94 3.03 -18.94
C LEU A 227 -0.98 3.01 -17.77
N SER A 228 -1.24 3.79 -16.74
CA SER A 228 -0.44 3.82 -15.52
C SER A 228 -0.33 2.42 -14.92
N TYR A 229 -1.42 1.66 -14.78
CA TYR A 229 -1.37 0.31 -14.20
C TYR A 229 -0.67 -0.72 -15.10
N LYS A 230 -0.84 -0.64 -16.43
CA LYS A 230 -0.16 -1.55 -17.37
C LYS A 230 1.35 -1.38 -17.35
N LEU A 231 1.85 -0.16 -17.17
CA LEU A 231 3.28 0.09 -17.03
C LEU A 231 3.88 -0.65 -15.81
N LEU A 232 3.18 -0.74 -14.68
CA LEU A 232 3.66 -1.55 -13.54
C LEU A 232 3.70 -3.04 -13.89
N GLN A 233 2.70 -3.56 -14.60
CA GLN A 233 2.71 -4.95 -15.04
C GLN A 233 3.89 -5.23 -15.97
N PHE A 234 4.14 -4.35 -16.94
CA PHE A 234 5.27 -4.43 -17.86
C PHE A 234 6.62 -4.44 -17.13
N VAL A 235 6.83 -3.50 -16.21
CA VAL A 235 8.03 -3.44 -15.37
C VAL A 235 8.18 -4.73 -14.55
N SER A 236 7.10 -5.21 -13.93
CA SER A 236 7.13 -6.40 -13.08
C SER A 236 7.51 -7.66 -13.86
N PHE A 237 6.90 -7.85 -15.04
CA PHE A 237 7.20 -8.98 -15.92
C PHE A 237 8.64 -8.91 -16.47
N ALA A 238 9.08 -7.74 -16.94
CA ALA A 238 10.43 -7.54 -17.45
C ALA A 238 11.48 -7.79 -16.37
N SER A 239 11.27 -7.28 -15.15
CA SER A 239 12.15 -7.49 -14.00
C SER A 239 12.29 -8.98 -13.66
N TYR A 240 11.17 -9.72 -13.64
CA TYR A 240 11.19 -11.16 -13.36
C TYR A 240 11.91 -11.94 -14.47
N THR A 241 11.61 -11.64 -15.74
CA THR A 241 12.19 -12.32 -16.91
C THR A 241 13.70 -12.10 -16.98
N CYS A 242 14.17 -10.88 -16.73
CA CYS A 242 15.61 -10.58 -16.67
C CYS A 242 16.35 -11.36 -15.57
N LYS A 243 15.68 -11.72 -14.47
CA LYS A 243 16.29 -12.36 -13.29
C LYS A 243 16.18 -13.88 -13.30
N ASN A 244 15.09 -14.43 -13.85
CA ASN A 244 14.76 -15.86 -13.73
C ASN A 244 14.76 -16.60 -15.08
N GLY A 245 15.20 -15.93 -16.15
CA GLY A 245 15.24 -16.49 -17.49
C GLY A 245 13.99 -16.19 -18.32
N ASP A 246 14.13 -16.42 -19.62
CA ASP A 246 13.15 -16.05 -20.64
C ASP A 246 11.77 -16.68 -20.37
N GLN A 247 10.78 -15.82 -20.20
CA GLN A 247 9.37 -16.20 -20.17
C GLN A 247 8.76 -16.12 -21.58
N THR A 248 7.67 -16.84 -21.80
CA THR A 248 6.99 -16.90 -23.10
C THR A 248 6.14 -15.65 -23.34
N PHE A 249 5.84 -15.37 -24.62
CA PHE A 249 4.92 -14.30 -24.98
C PHE A 249 3.51 -14.57 -24.44
N LEU A 250 3.08 -15.83 -24.46
CA LEU A 250 1.78 -16.21 -23.91
C LEU A 250 1.68 -15.91 -22.41
N ALA A 251 2.74 -16.14 -21.63
CA ALA A 251 2.74 -15.76 -20.21
C ALA A 251 2.65 -14.24 -20.01
N PHE A 252 3.36 -13.45 -20.85
CA PHE A 252 3.25 -11.99 -20.86
C PHE A 252 1.84 -11.53 -21.19
N PHE A 253 1.27 -12.05 -22.28
CA PHE A 253 -0.04 -11.70 -22.79
C PHE A 253 -1.15 -12.05 -21.79
N HIS A 254 -1.12 -13.26 -21.23
CA HIS A 254 -2.09 -13.72 -20.23
C HIS A 254 -2.04 -12.88 -18.95
N TYR A 255 -0.84 -12.56 -18.46
CA TYR A 255 -0.67 -11.67 -17.30
C TYR A 255 -1.21 -10.26 -17.56
N CYS A 256 -0.93 -9.69 -18.73
CA CYS A 256 -1.39 -8.35 -19.09
C CYS A 256 -2.90 -8.31 -19.38
N CYS A 257 -3.51 -9.39 -19.84
CA CYS A 257 -4.94 -9.40 -20.18
C CYS A 257 -5.82 -9.78 -19.00
N TYR A 258 -5.32 -10.54 -18.01
CA TYR A 258 -6.13 -11.05 -16.91
C TYR A 258 -7.02 -9.97 -16.26
N PHE A 259 -8.33 -10.09 -16.49
CA PHE A 259 -9.28 -9.01 -16.29
C PHE A 259 -9.35 -8.52 -14.82
N PRO A 260 -9.41 -9.37 -13.77
CA PRO A 260 -9.46 -8.92 -12.39
C PRO A 260 -8.21 -8.18 -11.88
N TYR A 261 -7.05 -8.34 -12.52
CA TYR A 261 -5.83 -7.59 -12.18
C TYR A 261 -5.43 -6.61 -13.29
N SER A 262 -6.34 -6.32 -14.23
CA SER A 262 -5.99 -5.49 -15.37
C SER A 262 -5.85 -4.01 -15.01
N THR A 263 -6.60 -3.59 -14.00
CA THR A 263 -6.64 -2.25 -13.44
C THR A 263 -6.87 -2.36 -11.92
N VAL A 264 -6.58 -1.30 -11.18
CA VAL A 264 -6.90 -1.15 -9.75
C VAL A 264 -6.14 -2.08 -8.78
N LEU A 265 -6.06 -3.39 -9.02
CA LEU A 265 -5.28 -4.33 -8.23
C LEU A 265 -3.89 -4.54 -8.83
N ILE A 266 -2.86 -4.15 -8.07
CA ILE A 266 -1.47 -4.39 -8.46
C ILE A 266 -1.03 -5.75 -7.90
N VAL A 267 -0.68 -6.67 -8.79
CA VAL A 267 -0.12 -7.99 -8.45
C VAL A 267 1.14 -8.18 -9.27
N ASN A 268 2.28 -8.39 -8.63
CA ASN A 268 3.55 -8.59 -9.33
C ASN A 268 3.53 -9.91 -10.12
N TYR A 269 4.27 -9.98 -11.23
CA TYR A 269 4.25 -11.16 -12.11
C TYR A 269 4.67 -12.46 -11.39
N LYS A 270 5.61 -12.37 -10.43
CA LYS A 270 6.01 -13.52 -9.60
C LYS A 270 4.80 -14.12 -8.88
N ASP A 271 4.03 -13.27 -8.19
CA ASP A 271 2.88 -13.70 -7.39
C ASP A 271 1.75 -14.18 -8.31
N TYR A 272 1.56 -13.50 -9.44
CA TYR A 272 0.60 -13.92 -10.46
C TYR A 272 0.89 -15.31 -11.03
N LYS A 273 2.15 -15.57 -11.41
CA LYS A 273 2.59 -16.86 -11.95
C LYS A 273 2.34 -17.98 -10.95
N GLU A 274 2.74 -17.77 -9.68
CA GLU A 274 2.49 -18.73 -8.60
C GLU A 274 0.98 -18.96 -8.39
N GLN A 275 0.15 -17.93 -8.45
CA GLN A 275 -1.30 -18.07 -8.32
C GLN A 275 -1.90 -18.88 -9.47
N ILE A 276 -1.54 -18.58 -10.73
CA ILE A 276 -2.04 -19.32 -11.90
C ILE A 276 -1.63 -20.79 -11.85
N GLU A 277 -0.38 -21.10 -11.49
CA GLU A 277 0.11 -22.48 -11.38
C GLU A 277 -0.57 -23.28 -10.26
N ASN A 278 -1.09 -22.60 -9.24
CA ASN A 278 -1.70 -23.21 -8.06
C ASN A 278 -3.23 -23.11 -8.00
N ARG A 279 -3.89 -22.41 -8.95
CA ARG A 279 -5.32 -22.04 -8.85
C ARG A 279 -6.26 -23.23 -8.66
N LEU A 280 -5.95 -24.36 -9.31
CA LEU A 280 -6.78 -25.57 -9.30
C LEU A 280 -6.42 -26.56 -8.18
N LYS A 281 -5.38 -26.28 -7.39
CA LYS A 281 -4.93 -27.21 -6.33
C LYS A 281 -5.85 -27.23 -5.12
N SER A 282 -6.77 -26.28 -4.99
CA SER A 282 -7.69 -26.20 -3.85
C SER A 282 -9.08 -25.80 -4.31
N PRO A 283 -10.14 -26.40 -3.74
CA PRO A 283 -11.50 -26.08 -4.12
C PRO A 283 -11.84 -24.63 -3.75
N ILE A 284 -12.59 -23.97 -4.63
CA ILE A 284 -13.07 -22.61 -4.39
C ILE A 284 -14.05 -22.61 -3.22
N ASN A 285 -13.83 -21.71 -2.26
CA ASN A 285 -14.73 -21.53 -1.14
C ASN A 285 -15.90 -20.60 -1.51
N TYR A 286 -16.95 -21.15 -2.12
CA TYR A 286 -18.13 -20.38 -2.54
C TYR A 286 -18.82 -19.64 -1.38
N ARG A 287 -18.80 -20.18 -0.15
CA ARG A 287 -19.36 -19.49 1.02
C ARG A 287 -18.61 -18.18 1.29
N LYS A 288 -17.28 -18.20 1.18
CA LYS A 288 -16.45 -16.99 1.26
C LYS A 288 -16.79 -16.01 0.14
N CYS A 289 -16.93 -16.48 -1.10
CA CYS A 289 -17.31 -15.62 -2.23
C CYS A 289 -18.67 -14.96 -2.03
N ILE A 290 -19.69 -15.71 -1.59
CA ILE A 290 -21.02 -15.17 -1.27
C ILE A 290 -20.92 -14.11 -0.16
N PHE A 291 -20.20 -14.41 0.91
CA PHE A 291 -20.00 -13.43 1.99
C PHE A 291 -19.30 -12.15 1.51
N LEU A 292 -18.27 -12.28 0.66
CA LEU A 292 -17.59 -11.14 0.06
C LEU A 292 -18.54 -10.34 -0.85
N ALA A 293 -19.34 -11.01 -1.67
CA ALA A 293 -20.32 -10.36 -2.54
C ALA A 293 -21.38 -9.58 -1.74
N LEU A 294 -21.98 -10.19 -0.72
CA LEU A 294 -22.94 -9.53 0.18
C LEU A 294 -22.31 -8.34 0.90
N ARG A 295 -21.07 -8.50 1.38
CA ARG A 295 -20.31 -7.42 2.00
C ARG A 295 -20.07 -6.27 1.01
N LEU A 296 -19.76 -6.54 -0.25
CA LEU A 296 -19.56 -5.51 -1.26
C LEU A 296 -20.84 -4.77 -1.58
N ILE A 297 -21.96 -5.49 -1.77
CA ILE A 297 -23.29 -4.89 -1.96
C ILE A 297 -23.58 -3.95 -0.78
N PHE A 298 -23.38 -4.41 0.45
CA PHE A 298 -23.54 -3.57 1.63
C PHE A 298 -22.69 -2.31 1.59
N TRP A 299 -21.37 -2.40 1.35
CA TRP A 299 -20.49 -1.23 1.37
C TRP A 299 -20.75 -0.25 0.23
N VAL A 300 -21.10 -0.73 -0.97
CA VAL A 300 -21.48 0.13 -2.09
C VAL A 300 -22.76 0.88 -1.76
N SER A 301 -23.81 0.17 -1.31
CA SER A 301 -25.07 0.80 -0.92
C SER A 301 -24.92 1.74 0.28
N PHE A 302 -24.09 1.36 1.26
CA PHE A 302 -23.85 2.16 2.45
C PHE A 302 -23.09 3.45 2.12
N LEU A 303 -22.06 3.39 1.28
CA LEU A 303 -21.36 4.60 0.84
C LEU A 303 -22.30 5.52 0.04
N ASP A 304 -23.06 4.96 -0.90
CA ASP A 304 -24.02 5.73 -1.68
C ASP A 304 -25.08 6.40 -0.79
N PHE A 305 -25.57 5.68 0.24
CA PHE A 305 -26.45 6.23 1.26
C PHE A 305 -25.82 7.41 2.03
N LEU A 306 -24.57 7.29 2.48
CA LEU A 306 -23.89 8.37 3.22
C LEU A 306 -23.80 9.67 2.41
N LEU A 307 -23.58 9.58 1.10
CA LEU A 307 -23.46 10.76 0.23
C LEU A 307 -24.76 11.59 0.12
N HIS A 308 -25.89 11.08 0.60
CA HIS A 308 -27.14 11.86 0.72
C HIS A 308 -27.10 12.86 1.89
N PHE A 309 -26.25 12.64 2.87
CA PHE A 309 -26.22 13.40 4.13
C PHE A 309 -24.88 14.12 4.37
N PHE A 310 -23.79 13.59 3.81
CA PHE A 310 -22.44 14.12 4.02
C PHE A 310 -21.87 14.62 2.68
N TYR A 311 -21.94 15.93 2.43
CA TYR A 311 -21.52 16.57 1.17
C TYR A 311 -20.03 16.89 1.15
N VAL A 312 -19.22 15.92 1.58
CA VAL A 312 -17.80 16.11 1.85
C VAL A 312 -17.02 16.40 0.58
N HIS A 313 -17.38 15.77 -0.55
CA HIS A 313 -16.66 15.95 -1.81
C HIS A 313 -16.97 17.29 -2.44
N SER A 314 -18.15 17.88 -2.19
CA SER A 314 -18.44 19.27 -2.57
C SER A 314 -17.83 20.30 -1.61
N LEU A 315 -17.72 19.97 -0.31
CA LEU A 315 -17.10 20.85 0.70
C LEU A 315 -15.58 21.00 0.53
N MET A 316 -14.88 19.91 0.22
CA MET A 316 -13.41 19.86 0.10
C MET A 316 -12.79 20.84 -0.94
N PRO A 317 -13.31 20.96 -2.18
CA PRO A 317 -12.75 21.91 -3.15
C PRO A 317 -13.11 23.38 -2.83
N SER A 318 -14.07 23.62 -1.94
CA SER A 318 -14.58 24.95 -1.62
C SER A 318 -13.69 25.70 -0.62
N ALA A 319 -12.57 26.26 -1.10
CA ALA A 319 -11.61 27.00 -0.26
C ALA A 319 -12.25 28.14 0.56
N GLU A 320 -13.27 28.80 0.02
CA GLU A 320 -14.03 29.84 0.73
C GLU A 320 -14.76 29.27 1.97
N ILE A 321 -15.41 28.11 1.82
CA ILE A 321 -16.12 27.44 2.91
C ILE A 321 -15.11 26.93 3.94
N LEU A 322 -14.02 26.31 3.50
CA LEU A 322 -12.99 25.77 4.38
C LEU A 322 -12.32 26.85 5.25
N ARG A 323 -12.22 28.10 4.77
CA ARG A 323 -11.71 29.24 5.57
C ARG A 323 -12.70 29.74 6.61
N LYS A 324 -14.00 29.51 6.41
CA LYS A 324 -15.09 29.99 7.29
C LYS A 324 -15.46 29.01 8.40
N VAL A 325 -15.23 27.71 8.21
CA VAL A 325 -15.53 26.69 9.23
C VAL A 325 -14.55 26.76 10.40
N ASN A 326 -15.05 26.41 11.59
CA ASN A 326 -14.20 26.30 12.77
C ASN A 326 -13.22 25.11 12.65
N LEU A 327 -12.22 25.07 13.53
CA LEU A 327 -11.19 24.02 13.49
C LEU A 327 -11.74 22.61 13.66
N PRO A 328 -12.62 22.30 14.63
CA PRO A 328 -13.18 20.96 14.76
C PRO A 328 -13.87 20.48 13.48
N THR A 329 -14.68 21.34 12.86
CA THR A 329 -15.35 21.02 11.59
C THR A 329 -14.34 20.81 10.47
N LEU A 330 -13.31 21.66 10.35
CA LEU A 330 -12.26 21.48 9.35
C LEU A 330 -11.53 20.13 9.48
N CYS A 331 -11.14 19.76 10.70
CA CYS A 331 -10.53 18.46 10.98
C CYS A 331 -11.49 17.31 10.69
N SER A 332 -12.77 17.49 11.01
CA SER A 332 -13.82 16.49 10.77
C SER A 332 -14.03 16.26 9.28
N ILE A 333 -14.08 17.32 8.46
CA ILE A 333 -14.15 17.22 7.01
C ILE A 333 -12.96 16.39 6.49
N GLY A 334 -11.73 16.74 6.87
CA GLY A 334 -10.54 15.98 6.46
C GLY A 334 -10.57 14.51 6.87
N TYR A 335 -11.02 14.21 8.10
CA TYR A 335 -11.15 12.83 8.59
C TYR A 335 -12.20 12.04 7.81
N ILE A 336 -13.41 12.59 7.60
CA ILE A 336 -14.48 11.91 6.88
C ILE A 336 -14.15 11.74 5.39
N THR A 337 -13.46 12.71 4.76
CA THR A 337 -12.93 12.53 3.40
C THR A 337 -12.05 11.30 3.32
N GLY A 338 -11.15 11.11 4.30
CA GLY A 338 -10.32 9.91 4.39
C GLY A 338 -11.14 8.62 4.57
N GLN A 339 -12.22 8.65 5.38
CA GLN A 339 -13.07 7.47 5.57
C GLN A 339 -13.80 7.07 4.30
N ILE A 340 -14.37 8.06 3.59
CA ILE A 340 -15.05 7.81 2.34
C ILE A 340 -14.05 7.32 1.29
N PHE A 341 -12.84 7.90 1.22
CA PHE A 341 -11.76 7.42 0.38
C PHE A 341 -11.41 5.95 0.66
N HIS A 342 -11.29 5.57 1.94
CA HIS A 342 -11.08 4.17 2.34
C HIS A 342 -12.22 3.25 1.88
N MET A 343 -13.47 3.63 2.17
CA MET A 343 -14.65 2.85 1.80
C MET A 343 -14.80 2.68 0.29
N LYS A 344 -14.50 3.73 -0.48
CA LYS A 344 -14.45 3.70 -1.94
C LYS A 344 -13.52 2.58 -2.42
N TYR A 345 -12.27 2.56 -1.94
CA TYR A 345 -11.32 1.52 -2.34
C TYR A 345 -11.65 0.13 -1.79
N VAL A 346 -12.32 0.01 -0.65
CA VAL A 346 -12.89 -1.29 -0.21
C VAL A 346 -13.85 -1.84 -1.26
N CYS A 347 -14.65 -0.99 -1.92
CA CYS A 347 -15.59 -1.38 -2.96
C CYS A 347 -14.88 -1.70 -4.28
N ILE A 348 -14.04 -0.77 -4.78
CA ILE A 348 -13.39 -0.91 -6.09
C ILE A 348 -12.39 -2.08 -6.09
N PHE A 349 -11.55 -2.20 -5.05
CA PHE A 349 -10.60 -3.32 -4.92
C PHE A 349 -11.35 -4.62 -4.66
N GLY A 350 -12.42 -4.54 -3.88
CA GLY A 350 -13.21 -5.69 -3.48
C GLY A 350 -13.93 -6.36 -4.64
N LEU A 351 -14.46 -5.60 -5.60
CA LEU A 351 -15.09 -6.15 -6.81
C LEU A 351 -14.09 -7.01 -7.60
N ASN A 352 -12.93 -6.44 -7.92
CA ASN A 352 -11.84 -7.16 -8.59
C ASN A 352 -11.39 -8.40 -7.80
N SER A 353 -11.24 -8.25 -6.49
CA SER A 353 -10.83 -9.34 -5.60
C SER A 353 -11.85 -10.47 -5.55
N LEU A 354 -13.15 -10.17 -5.58
CA LEU A 354 -14.21 -11.17 -5.56
C LEU A 354 -14.09 -12.11 -6.77
N PHE A 355 -13.94 -11.55 -7.97
CA PHE A 355 -13.84 -12.35 -9.19
C PHE A 355 -12.50 -13.09 -9.27
N ALA A 356 -11.39 -12.47 -8.86
CA ALA A 356 -10.14 -13.20 -8.71
C ALA A 356 -10.23 -14.40 -7.75
N PHE A 357 -10.92 -14.26 -6.60
CA PHE A 357 -11.19 -15.39 -5.70
C PHE A 357 -12.07 -16.47 -6.36
N LEU A 358 -13.03 -16.09 -7.20
CA LEU A 358 -13.88 -17.04 -7.94
C LEU A 358 -13.10 -17.84 -8.99
N ASP A 359 -11.97 -17.31 -9.48
CA ASP A 359 -11.09 -17.96 -10.44
C ASP A 359 -9.98 -18.80 -9.74
N GLY A 360 -10.04 -18.94 -8.40
CA GLY A 360 -9.06 -19.69 -7.61
C GLY A 360 -7.77 -18.91 -7.30
N MET A 361 -7.73 -17.62 -7.61
CA MET A 361 -6.57 -16.75 -7.36
C MET A 361 -6.52 -16.25 -5.91
N GLN A 362 -5.41 -15.61 -5.53
CA GLN A 362 -5.18 -15.05 -4.19
C GLN A 362 -4.91 -13.53 -4.30
N PRO A 363 -5.96 -12.71 -4.51
CA PRO A 363 -5.80 -11.26 -4.58
C PRO A 363 -5.27 -10.68 -3.26
N PRO A 364 -4.61 -9.51 -3.31
CA PRO A 364 -4.19 -8.80 -2.11
C PRO A 364 -5.38 -8.54 -1.14
N TRP A 365 -5.09 -8.56 0.16
CA TRP A 365 -6.10 -8.24 1.18
C TRP A 365 -6.63 -6.79 1.01
N PRO A 366 -7.90 -6.54 1.39
CA PRO A 366 -8.51 -5.21 1.25
C PRO A 366 -7.79 -4.16 2.10
N PRO A 367 -7.99 -2.86 1.78
CA PRO A 367 -7.35 -1.76 2.48
C PRO A 367 -7.62 -1.79 3.99
N ILE A 368 -6.57 -1.58 4.78
CA ILE A 368 -6.70 -1.41 6.24
C ILE A 368 -7.58 -0.19 6.54
N CYS A 369 -8.47 -0.31 7.53
CA CYS A 369 -9.26 0.83 8.00
C CYS A 369 -8.33 1.91 8.53
N ILE A 370 -8.42 3.11 7.94
CA ILE A 370 -7.49 4.20 8.24
C ILE A 370 -7.58 4.67 9.68
N SER A 371 -8.74 4.55 10.33
CA SER A 371 -8.94 4.92 11.73
C SER A 371 -8.31 3.93 12.72
N ARG A 372 -7.87 2.76 12.25
CA ARG A 372 -7.20 1.73 13.05
C ARG A 372 -5.67 1.78 12.90
N VAL A 373 -5.13 2.71 12.12
CA VAL A 373 -3.69 2.77 11.84
C VAL A 373 -3.04 3.87 12.65
N ALA A 374 -2.16 3.49 13.58
CA ALA A 374 -1.34 4.43 14.35
C ALA A 374 -0.06 4.88 13.62
N PHE A 375 0.48 4.04 12.73
CA PHE A 375 1.79 4.26 12.11
C PHE A 375 1.64 4.47 10.60
N TYR A 376 2.28 5.51 10.09
CA TYR A 376 2.28 5.78 8.65
C TYR A 376 2.97 4.65 7.88
N ALA A 377 4.00 4.02 8.45
CA ALA A 377 4.61 2.85 7.82
C ALA A 377 3.60 1.69 7.61
N ASN A 378 2.67 1.50 8.55
CA ASN A 378 1.59 0.52 8.42
C ASN A 378 0.52 0.96 7.43
N MET A 379 0.22 2.26 7.34
CA MET A 379 -0.68 2.80 6.32
C MET A 379 -0.17 2.42 4.92
N TRP A 380 1.10 2.73 4.65
CA TRP A 380 1.73 2.41 3.36
C TRP A 380 1.83 0.93 3.09
N ARG A 381 2.06 0.08 4.09
CA ARG A 381 2.16 -1.38 3.92
C ARG A 381 0.80 -2.05 3.66
N TYR A 382 -0.28 -1.53 4.23
CA TYR A 382 -1.54 -2.27 4.33
C TYR A 382 -2.76 -1.58 3.71
N PHE A 383 -2.67 -0.33 3.27
CA PHE A 383 -3.74 0.34 2.54
C PHE A 383 -3.80 -0.19 1.09
N ASP A 384 -2.73 0.03 0.32
CA ASP A 384 -2.55 -0.58 -1.00
C ASP A 384 -1.34 -1.52 -0.97
N ARG A 385 -1.64 -2.80 -0.70
CA ARG A 385 -0.63 -3.86 -0.59
C ARG A 385 0.05 -4.15 -1.92
N GLY A 386 -0.68 -3.97 -3.02
CA GLY A 386 -0.18 -4.21 -4.36
C GLY A 386 0.86 -3.16 -4.73
N LEU A 387 0.52 -1.88 -4.58
CA LEU A 387 1.44 -0.77 -4.78
C LEU A 387 2.65 -0.88 -3.85
N TYR A 388 2.43 -1.16 -2.56
CA TYR A 388 3.54 -1.38 -1.62
C TYR A 388 4.48 -2.50 -2.06
N SER A 389 3.93 -3.65 -2.45
CA SER A 389 4.71 -4.79 -2.94
C SER A 389 5.50 -4.41 -4.20
N PHE A 390 4.91 -3.66 -5.11
CA PHE A 390 5.60 -3.17 -6.30
C PHE A 390 6.76 -2.23 -5.95
N LEU A 391 6.50 -1.19 -5.16
CA LEU A 391 7.51 -0.22 -4.71
C LEU A 391 8.66 -0.92 -4.00
N LEU A 392 8.33 -1.86 -3.10
CA LEU A 392 9.32 -2.59 -2.33
C LEU A 392 10.23 -3.42 -3.24
N ASN A 393 9.65 -4.24 -4.11
CA ASN A 393 10.38 -5.23 -4.92
C ASN A 393 11.11 -4.62 -6.12
N HIS A 394 10.55 -3.57 -6.72
CA HIS A 394 11.04 -3.01 -7.99
C HIS A 394 11.78 -1.67 -7.82
N ILE A 395 11.64 -0.96 -6.70
CA ILE A 395 12.31 0.32 -6.45
C ILE A 395 13.17 0.26 -5.19
N PHE A 396 12.55 0.07 -4.02
CA PHE A 396 13.22 0.22 -2.73
C PHE A 396 14.34 -0.80 -2.50
N ILE A 397 14.05 -2.10 -2.64
CA ILE A 397 15.03 -3.18 -2.42
C ILE A 397 16.22 -3.06 -3.39
N PRO A 398 16.01 -2.92 -4.73
CA PRO A 398 17.12 -2.76 -5.67
C PRO A 398 18.05 -1.57 -5.37
N LEU A 399 17.50 -0.44 -4.92
CA LEU A 399 18.27 0.77 -4.62
C LEU A 399 18.97 0.70 -3.25
N SER A 400 18.33 0.11 -2.26
CA SER A 400 18.86 0.01 -0.89
C SER A 400 19.93 -1.10 -0.74
N ASN A 401 19.78 -2.26 -1.40
CA ASN A 401 20.62 -3.44 -1.15
C ASN A 401 21.93 -3.53 -1.95
N LYS A 402 22.18 -2.61 -2.89
CA LYS A 402 23.30 -2.72 -3.84
C LYS A 402 24.72 -2.66 -3.23
N PHE A 403 24.91 -2.17 -2.00
CA PHE A 403 26.22 -2.09 -1.30
C PHE A 403 26.07 -2.19 0.24
N ARG A 404 27.03 -2.77 0.97
CA ARG A 404 27.06 -2.79 2.46
C ARG A 404 28.13 -1.79 2.95
N GLY A 405 27.87 -1.01 4.01
CA GLY A 405 28.84 -0.08 4.61
C GLY A 405 28.24 1.15 5.29
N ASN A 406 29.08 2.11 5.67
CA ASN A 406 28.77 3.30 6.50
C ASN A 406 27.71 4.27 5.92
N LEU A 407 27.26 4.08 4.67
CA LEU A 407 26.27 4.92 3.97
C LEU A 407 24.87 4.29 3.87
N GLU A 408 24.61 3.21 4.60
CA GLU A 408 23.34 2.48 4.54
C GLU A 408 22.11 3.37 4.82
N PHE A 409 22.19 4.23 5.84
CA PHE A 409 21.10 5.13 6.20
C PHE A 409 20.76 6.10 5.06
N LEU A 410 21.77 6.76 4.48
CA LEU A 410 21.58 7.69 3.35
C LEU A 410 20.97 6.98 2.14
N ARG A 411 21.36 5.73 1.88
CA ARG A 411 20.82 4.97 0.74
C ARG A 411 19.39 4.52 0.95
N GLN A 412 19.02 4.10 2.16
CA GLN A 412 17.61 3.81 2.50
C GLN A 412 16.76 5.09 2.40
N PHE A 413 17.30 6.23 2.82
CA PHE A 413 16.65 7.53 2.67
C PHE A 413 16.43 7.89 1.20
N SER A 414 17.47 7.82 0.36
CA SER A 414 17.36 8.09 -1.08
C SER A 414 16.41 7.11 -1.78
N ALA A 415 16.43 5.82 -1.42
CA ALA A 415 15.51 4.83 -1.96
C ALA A 415 14.05 5.15 -1.60
N ALA A 416 13.79 5.56 -0.35
CA ALA A 416 12.46 6.03 0.06
C ALA A 416 12.05 7.29 -0.70
N ALA A 417 12.95 8.28 -0.83
CA ALA A 417 12.69 9.50 -1.60
C ALA A 417 12.29 9.18 -3.04
N ILE A 418 13.02 8.27 -3.71
CA ILE A 418 12.71 7.82 -5.07
C ILE A 418 11.35 7.11 -5.14
N CYS A 419 10.98 6.32 -4.12
CA CYS A 419 9.63 5.72 -4.07
C CYS A 419 8.54 6.80 -4.02
N PHE A 420 8.70 7.84 -3.19
CA PHE A 420 7.74 8.94 -3.09
C PHE A 420 7.71 9.83 -4.33
N SER A 421 8.85 10.06 -4.98
CA SER A 421 8.91 10.71 -6.29
C SER A 421 8.19 9.91 -7.37
N PHE A 422 8.35 8.58 -7.38
CA PHE A 422 7.64 7.70 -8.29
C PHE A 422 6.13 7.72 -8.06
N ILE A 423 5.67 7.67 -6.80
CA ILE A 423 4.25 7.77 -6.44
C ILE A 423 3.66 9.08 -6.97
N TRP A 424 4.36 10.20 -6.76
CA TRP A 424 3.92 11.50 -7.27
C TRP A 424 3.78 11.52 -8.79
N LEU A 425 4.79 11.01 -9.51
CA LEU A 425 4.75 10.90 -10.97
C LEU A 425 3.61 9.99 -11.45
N TRP A 426 3.45 8.82 -10.82
CA TRP A 426 2.45 7.81 -11.17
C TRP A 426 1.01 8.32 -11.01
N HIS A 427 0.76 9.18 -10.02
CA HIS A 427 -0.54 9.80 -9.81
C HIS A 427 -0.80 11.04 -10.69
N GLY A 428 0.11 11.41 -11.60
CA GLY A 428 -0.12 12.49 -12.58
C GLY A 428 0.76 13.74 -12.42
N ALA A 429 1.68 13.76 -11.45
CA ALA A 429 2.65 14.84 -11.23
C ALA A 429 2.05 16.23 -10.91
N GLU A 430 0.84 16.30 -10.34
CA GLU A 430 0.22 17.56 -9.92
C GLU A 430 0.83 18.14 -8.61
N SER A 431 0.61 19.43 -8.36
CA SER A 431 1.21 20.17 -7.22
C SER A 431 0.61 19.78 -5.86
N ASN A 432 -0.70 19.58 -5.79
CA ASN A 432 -1.40 19.00 -4.63
C ASN A 432 -0.83 17.62 -4.23
N LEU A 433 -0.59 16.76 -5.22
CA LEU A 433 -0.03 15.41 -5.04
C LEU A 433 1.45 15.46 -4.65
N PHE A 434 2.20 16.44 -5.14
CA PHE A 434 3.59 16.68 -4.72
C PHE A 434 3.65 16.99 -3.22
N CYS A 435 2.84 17.95 -2.77
CA CYS A 435 2.74 18.30 -1.35
C CYS A 435 2.34 17.09 -0.50
N TRP A 436 1.30 16.35 -0.92
CA TRP A 436 0.87 15.12 -0.24
C TRP A 436 2.00 14.08 -0.15
N SER A 437 2.75 13.85 -1.23
CA SER A 437 3.86 12.89 -1.27
C SER A 437 5.01 13.29 -0.35
N ILE A 438 5.43 14.56 -0.35
CA ILE A 438 6.46 15.07 0.56
C ILE A 438 6.03 14.94 2.01
N MET A 439 4.78 15.30 2.33
CA MET A 439 4.29 15.21 3.71
C MET A 439 4.31 13.77 4.23
N ASN A 440 3.92 12.80 3.39
CA ASN A 440 4.01 11.39 3.74
C ASN A 440 5.47 10.91 3.88
N PHE A 441 6.37 11.36 3.00
CA PHE A 441 7.79 11.06 3.12
C PHE A 441 8.37 11.56 4.45
N VAL A 442 8.08 12.82 4.82
CA VAL A 442 8.49 13.41 6.09
C VAL A 442 7.92 12.64 7.28
N GLN A 443 6.65 12.21 7.23
CA GLN A 443 6.03 11.41 8.29
C GLN A 443 6.76 10.08 8.51
N ILE A 444 7.14 9.37 7.44
CA ILE A 444 7.91 8.12 7.54
C ILE A 444 9.31 8.37 8.13
N ILE A 445 9.95 9.48 7.76
CA ILE A 445 11.24 9.87 8.32
C ILE A 445 11.12 10.17 9.82
N LEU A 446 10.12 10.95 10.23
CA LEU A 446 9.86 11.26 11.63
C LEU A 446 9.58 9.99 12.44
N GLU A 447 8.80 9.06 11.90
CA GLU A 447 8.56 7.75 12.54
C GLU A 447 9.87 6.97 12.72
N LYS A 448 10.76 6.97 11.71
CA LYS A 448 12.07 6.32 11.78
C LYS A 448 12.98 6.98 12.82
N PHE A 449 13.01 8.32 12.89
CA PHE A 449 13.77 9.03 13.91
C PHE A 449 13.24 8.75 15.31
N GLY A 450 11.91 8.72 15.50
CA GLY A 450 11.28 8.37 16.77
C GLY A 450 11.66 6.96 17.23
N LYS A 451 11.66 5.98 16.32
CA LYS A 451 12.13 4.61 16.58
C LYS A 451 13.60 4.56 16.99
N LEU A 452 14.47 5.28 16.29
CA LEU A 452 15.90 5.34 16.61
C LEU A 452 16.17 6.03 17.96
N PHE A 453 15.47 7.14 18.22
CA PHE A 453 15.54 7.86 19.49
C PHE A 453 15.14 6.95 20.65
N ALA A 454 14.01 6.25 20.52
CA ALA A 454 13.53 5.36 21.55
C ALA A 454 14.46 4.17 21.79
N LYS A 455 15.02 3.58 20.71
CA LYS A 455 16.00 2.49 20.81
C LYS A 455 17.30 2.93 21.49
N ASN A 456 17.83 4.10 21.15
CA ASN A 456 19.09 4.60 21.72
C ASN A 456 18.95 5.00 23.20
N ASN A 457 17.76 5.40 23.62
CA ASN A 457 17.46 5.80 25.00
C ASN A 457 16.75 4.69 25.79
N GLN A 458 16.72 3.44 25.30
CA GLN A 458 15.95 2.36 25.89
C GLN A 458 16.31 2.12 27.37
N VAL A 459 17.61 2.10 27.70
CA VAL A 459 18.07 1.92 29.08
C VAL A 459 17.59 3.06 29.98
N PHE A 460 17.62 4.30 29.50
CA PHE A 460 17.12 5.45 30.26
C PHE A 460 15.61 5.36 30.49
N ILE A 461 14.86 5.00 29.44
CA ILE A 461 13.41 4.83 29.48
C ILE A 461 13.04 3.75 30.51
N GLU A 462 13.65 2.56 30.42
CA GLU A 462 13.35 1.44 31.31
C GLU A 462 13.73 1.70 32.77
N THR A 463 14.72 2.56 33.03
CA THR A 463 15.20 2.86 34.39
C THR A 463 14.41 3.98 35.08
N HIS A 464 13.91 4.96 34.33
CA HIS A 464 13.30 6.18 34.91
C HIS A 464 11.78 6.27 34.69
N ILE A 465 11.22 5.42 33.83
CA ILE A 465 9.79 5.44 33.49
C ILE A 465 9.13 4.18 34.04
N THR A 466 7.97 4.32 34.68
CA THR A 466 7.21 3.16 35.17
C THR A 466 6.83 2.25 33.99
N LYS A 467 6.71 0.94 34.22
CA LYS A 467 6.37 -0.03 33.18
C LYS A 467 5.14 0.34 32.33
N ILE A 468 4.08 0.89 32.94
CA ILE A 468 2.87 1.34 32.22
C ILE A 468 3.19 2.51 31.28
N TRP A 469 3.98 3.48 31.73
CA TRP A 469 4.42 4.59 30.89
C TRP A 469 5.42 4.16 29.81
N CYS A 470 6.23 3.12 30.06
CA CYS A 470 7.03 2.47 29.01
C CYS A 470 6.13 1.86 27.94
N LEU A 471 5.07 1.13 28.30
CA LEU A 471 4.10 0.59 27.33
C LEU A 471 3.45 1.70 26.49
N ARG A 472 3.06 2.82 27.12
CA ARG A 472 2.53 4.00 26.40
C ARG A 472 3.56 4.59 25.46
N PHE A 473 4.80 4.79 25.91
CA PHE A 473 5.88 5.36 25.10
C PHE A 473 6.26 4.43 23.93
N GLU A 474 6.37 3.14 24.18
CA GLU A 474 6.60 2.12 23.15
C GLU A 474 5.45 2.05 22.15
N SER A 475 4.20 2.25 22.60
CA SER A 475 3.01 2.32 21.72
C SER A 475 2.99 3.56 20.84
N MET A 476 3.65 4.66 21.24
CA MET A 476 3.78 5.86 20.42
C MET A 476 4.82 5.70 19.31
N TRP A 477 5.87 4.90 19.56
CA TRP A 477 7.03 4.79 18.66
C TRP A 477 7.21 3.41 18.02
N SER A 478 6.36 2.42 18.33
CA SER A 478 6.46 1.04 17.82
C SER A 478 7.85 0.41 18.08
N VAL A 479 8.41 0.63 19.27
CA VAL A 479 9.70 0.02 19.65
C VAL A 479 9.54 -1.50 19.83
N ARG A 480 8.38 -1.93 20.34
CA ARG A 480 7.97 -3.33 20.38
C ARG A 480 7.47 -3.77 19.01
N ASN A 481 8.32 -4.48 18.28
CA ASN A 481 7.93 -5.26 17.09
C ASN A 481 7.04 -6.48 17.47
N GLN A 482 5.84 -6.24 18.02
CA GLN A 482 4.85 -7.31 18.18
C GLN A 482 4.13 -7.65 16.85
N LEU A 483 4.16 -6.77 15.85
CA LEU A 483 3.52 -7.02 14.55
C LEU A 483 4.40 -7.75 13.52
N ASP A 484 5.73 -7.74 13.69
CA ASP A 484 6.64 -8.49 12.81
C ASP A 484 6.64 -10.02 13.11
N ASN A 485 6.07 -10.47 14.24
CA ASN A 485 5.89 -11.90 14.52
C ASN A 485 4.57 -12.50 13.98
N LEU A 486 3.64 -11.67 13.50
CA LEU A 486 2.42 -12.11 12.80
C LEU A 486 2.66 -12.33 11.28
N THR A 487 3.89 -12.17 10.80
CA THR A 487 4.26 -12.30 9.38
C THR A 487 4.98 -13.61 9.03
N LYS A 488 5.08 -14.58 9.95
CA LYS A 488 5.34 -15.96 9.53
C LYS A 488 4.12 -16.47 8.76
N PRO A 489 4.29 -17.15 7.61
CA PRO A 489 3.16 -17.70 6.86
C PRO A 489 2.45 -18.74 7.73
N LEU A 490 1.30 -18.38 8.27
CA LEU A 490 0.42 -19.27 9.03
C LEU A 490 -0.23 -20.29 8.09
N TYR A 491 0.56 -21.23 7.59
CA TYR A 491 0.08 -22.56 7.24
C TYR A 491 -0.18 -23.30 8.56
N LYS A 492 -1.46 -23.30 8.99
CA LYS A 492 -2.09 -24.00 10.13
C LYS A 492 -2.77 -23.03 11.10
N PHE A 493 -4.00 -22.64 10.76
CA PHE A 493 -5.01 -22.38 11.80
C PHE A 493 -5.46 -23.74 12.35
N GLN A 494 -4.86 -24.20 13.44
CA GLN A 494 -5.58 -25.09 14.36
C GLN A 494 -6.46 -24.21 15.25
N ILE A 495 -7.75 -24.31 14.99
CA ILE A 495 -8.89 -24.12 15.91
C ILE A 495 -8.52 -23.51 17.26
N ILE A 496 -8.68 -22.18 17.38
CA ILE A 496 -8.78 -21.49 18.68
C ILE A 496 -10.29 -21.18 18.90
N PRO A 497 -10.84 -21.39 20.11
CA PRO A 497 -12.29 -21.42 20.34
C PRO A 497 -12.96 -20.07 20.09
N LYS A 498 -14.18 -20.11 19.55
CA LYS A 498 -15.08 -19.01 19.14
C LYS A 498 -15.42 -17.92 20.19
N LYS A 499 -14.77 -17.87 21.36
CA LYS A 499 -15.14 -16.97 22.47
C LYS A 499 -14.30 -15.69 22.64
N LEU A 500 -13.31 -15.40 21.80
CA LEU A 500 -12.45 -14.20 21.93
C LEU A 500 -12.48 -13.23 20.74
N PHE A 501 -13.43 -13.36 19.81
CA PHE A 501 -13.43 -12.63 18.54
C PHE A 501 -13.94 -11.16 18.62
N LEU A 502 -14.10 -10.61 19.83
CA LEU A 502 -14.64 -9.26 20.07
C LEU A 502 -13.65 -8.26 20.70
N ARG A 503 -12.38 -8.62 20.88
CA ARG A 503 -11.39 -7.74 21.51
C ARG A 503 -10.09 -7.74 20.73
N SER A 504 -9.86 -6.67 19.97
CA SER A 504 -8.57 -5.96 19.81
C SER A 504 -8.53 -5.19 18.49
N SER A 505 -8.83 -3.90 18.55
CA SER A 505 -8.53 -2.92 17.51
C SER A 505 -8.31 -1.61 18.24
N MET A 506 -7.06 -1.28 18.52
CA MET A 506 -6.73 -0.22 19.48
C MET A 506 -5.41 0.49 19.17
N PHE A 507 -5.46 1.80 19.45
CA PHE A 507 -4.40 2.83 19.53
C PHE A 507 -3.97 3.49 18.20
N ILE A 508 -3.76 4.81 18.04
CA ILE A 508 -3.96 6.06 18.82
C ILE A 508 -4.06 7.22 17.80
N LEU A 509 -4.88 8.23 18.09
CA LEU A 509 -4.86 9.58 17.49
C LEU A 509 -3.94 10.48 18.30
N THR A 510 -2.84 10.94 17.73
CA THR A 510 -2.13 12.16 18.16
C THR A 510 -1.19 12.57 17.04
N PHE A 511 -1.62 13.49 16.16
CA PHE A 511 -0.69 14.41 15.44
C PHE A 511 -1.41 15.48 14.59
N GLN A 512 -2.74 15.44 14.44
CA GLN A 512 -3.47 16.40 13.59
C GLN A 512 -3.52 17.86 14.11
N VAL A 513 -3.05 18.13 15.33
CA VAL A 513 -3.01 19.51 15.88
C VAL A 513 -1.73 20.26 15.47
N ALA A 514 -0.65 19.58 15.05
CA ALA A 514 0.59 20.24 14.64
C ALA A 514 0.54 20.85 13.23
N GLN A 515 -0.34 20.37 12.35
CA GLN A 515 -0.48 20.85 10.98
C GLN A 515 -1.02 22.29 10.90
N LYS A 516 -1.76 22.76 11.91
CA LYS A 516 -2.37 24.09 11.87
C LYS A 516 -1.38 25.23 12.17
N ARG A 517 -0.27 24.95 12.87
CA ARG A 517 0.75 25.97 13.20
C ARG A 517 1.84 26.12 12.15
N ALA A 518 2.11 25.09 11.35
CA ALA A 518 3.11 25.16 10.28
C ALA A 518 2.61 25.92 9.03
N MET A 519 1.30 25.90 8.76
CA MET A 519 0.71 26.64 7.64
C MET A 519 0.45 28.12 7.94
N SER A 520 0.50 28.56 9.20
CA SER A 520 0.39 29.99 9.55
C SER A 520 1.73 30.74 9.49
N THR A 521 2.86 30.05 9.29
CA THR A 521 4.21 30.64 9.26
C THR A 521 4.89 30.57 7.90
N LEU A 522 4.19 30.11 6.86
CA LEU A 522 4.66 30.10 5.46
C LEU A 522 3.93 31.12 4.57
N SER A 523 3.19 32.05 5.18
CA SER A 523 2.65 33.25 4.52
C SER A 523 3.26 34.50 5.16
N VAL A 524 4.54 34.75 4.86
CA VAL A 524 5.14 36.09 4.75
C VAL A 524 6.01 36.06 3.50
#